data_AF-A0A9Q0LWG5-F1
#
_entry.id   AF-A0A9Q0LWG5-F1
#
_cell.length_a   1.000
_cell.length_b   1.000
_cell.length_c   1.000
_cell.angle_alpha   90.00
_cell.angle_beta   90.00
_cell.angle_gamma   90.00
#
_symmetry.space_group_name_H-M   'P 1'
#
loop_
_entity.id
_entity.type
_entity.pdbx_description
1 polymer ?
#
loop_
_entity_poly.entity_id
_entity_poly.type
_entity_poly.pdbx_seq_one_letter_code
_entity_poly.pdbx_strand_id
1 'polypeptide(L)'
;MIHSEMKMKVDGFRTKHIAALVVGYAIYLIVSVSIGAAGPEVIVERKTTENFAPTSNIELAEEIINLARMNLNLFISVELNNHKNYSIDLSARFNLNLGGKFTETGKVYSITKNSSHSRDIKCKPYSTCDQIYFVDETYLEYPIYTFSLIIEPKTTDTQLFDQATIIFEFYNTHFMVFKIIFAFAYVLLSLFLLIIWIYKTSNISWRVYTFEQKWLTILLFSLIFFNDPFYPSTVIVNNWLPEFLDVVFGTIFLAILLLFWLFMFDSFRYKPEQRTNFKFYYPKFTLVGLLFILVTALIFWQRLQMRSDANYQAMHDLPGFKGLAIGGIVLFCFYILWLIYACFRAFRARNQQNRKKTFYTFFFITLLLAILLIAYVGTGMIKDTNKSPMWVLSSYAMFNFYVLMLIFVFLPTQEVRDIVETGVQKLEDQEEDQQIQDDENLKNDIFKQDGLELSDINELKSNDEKNSHHESDNDNDNDNDNDNDNDNDNDNDNDIESLNANNIDQEKKKSNQNSLQSDEF
;
A
#
# COMPACT_ATOMS: atom_id res chain seq x y z
N MET A 1 30.84 -20.45 -4.99
CA MET A 1 30.21 -21.79 -5.02
C MET A 1 29.72 -22.14 -3.62
N ILE A 2 28.65 -21.50 -3.13
CA ILE A 2 27.84 -21.98 -1.99
C ILE A 2 26.40 -21.64 -2.35
N HIS A 3 25.76 -22.52 -3.11
CA HIS A 3 24.32 -22.49 -3.31
C HIS A 3 23.71 -23.58 -2.41
N SER A 4 24.08 -23.57 -1.12
CA SER A 4 23.32 -24.29 -0.11
C SER A 4 21.97 -23.60 -0.01
N GLU A 5 20.90 -24.30 -0.37
CA GLU A 5 19.54 -23.83 -0.13
C GLU A 5 19.43 -23.41 1.35
N MET A 6 19.20 -22.11 1.62
CA MET A 6 19.06 -21.63 2.99
C MET A 6 17.89 -22.35 3.65
N LYS A 7 18.14 -22.95 4.83
CA LYS A 7 17.09 -23.53 5.64
C LYS A 7 16.12 -22.44 6.08
N MET A 8 14.84 -22.70 5.85
CA MET A 8 13.74 -21.83 6.28
C MET A 8 13.11 -22.40 7.55
N LYS A 9 12.42 -21.56 8.32
CA LYS A 9 11.79 -21.97 9.58
C LYS A 9 10.84 -23.17 9.41
N VAL A 10 10.17 -23.25 8.26
CA VAL A 10 9.28 -24.36 7.89
C VAL A 10 9.97 -25.73 7.86
N ASP A 11 11.28 -25.79 7.62
CA ASP A 11 12.00 -27.07 7.55
C ASP A 11 12.03 -27.76 8.93
N GLY A 12 12.08 -26.95 9.99
CA GLY A 12 11.98 -27.38 11.39
C GLY A 12 10.55 -27.63 11.88
N PHE A 13 9.51 -27.33 11.08
CA PHE A 13 8.14 -27.49 11.54
C PHE A 13 7.74 -28.97 11.73
N ARG A 14 6.98 -29.15 12.80
CA ARG A 14 6.22 -30.34 13.17
C ARG A 14 4.74 -30.05 12.90
N THR A 15 3.92 -31.09 12.80
CA THR A 15 2.47 -30.97 12.55
C THR A 15 1.77 -30.02 13.52
N LYS A 16 2.21 -29.97 14.79
CA LYS A 16 1.68 -29.06 15.81
C LYS A 16 1.87 -27.58 15.46
N HIS A 17 2.97 -27.20 14.81
CA HIS A 17 3.22 -25.82 14.40
C HIS A 17 2.31 -25.39 13.25
N ILE A 18 2.07 -26.28 12.29
CA ILE A 18 1.14 -26.02 11.18
C ILE A 18 -0.30 -25.92 11.72
N ALA A 19 -0.71 -26.82 12.62
CA ALA A 19 -2.01 -26.75 13.27
C ALA A 19 -2.18 -25.44 14.06
N ALA A 20 -1.15 -25.00 14.80
CA ALA A 20 -1.17 -23.74 15.52
C ALA A 20 -1.33 -22.53 14.60
N LEU A 21 -0.70 -22.53 13.42
CA LEU A 21 -0.88 -21.46 12.41
C LEU A 21 -2.32 -21.39 11.89
N VAL A 22 -2.92 -22.55 11.57
CA VAL A 22 -4.31 -22.60 11.08
C VAL A 22 -5.30 -22.17 12.17
N VAL A 23 -5.12 -22.67 13.40
CA VAL A 23 -5.95 -22.27 14.55
C VAL A 23 -5.78 -20.78 14.85
N GLY A 24 -4.55 -20.27 14.80
CA GLY A 24 -4.26 -18.84 14.94
C GLY A 24 -4.98 -18.01 13.87
N TYR A 25 -5.02 -18.47 12.62
CA TYR A 25 -5.76 -17.79 11.56
C TYR A 25 -7.26 -17.77 11.82
N ALA A 26 -7.82 -18.92 12.22
CA ALA A 26 -9.24 -19.02 12.53
C ALA A 26 -9.63 -18.08 13.67
N ILE A 27 -8.84 -18.05 14.75
CA ILE A 27 -9.06 -17.12 15.88
C ILE A 27 -8.97 -15.67 15.40
N TYR A 28 -7.95 -15.32 14.63
CA TYR A 28 -7.76 -13.96 14.12
C TYR A 28 -8.93 -13.50 13.25
N LEU A 29 -9.41 -14.37 12.35
CA LEU A 29 -10.58 -14.09 11.52
C LEU A 29 -11.85 -13.97 12.37
N ILE A 30 -12.07 -14.87 13.32
CA ILE A 30 -13.25 -14.80 14.21
C ILE A 30 -13.24 -13.50 15.00
N VAL A 31 -12.09 -13.08 15.53
CA VAL A 31 -11.95 -11.81 16.26
C VAL A 31 -12.26 -10.63 15.34
N SER A 32 -11.68 -10.59 14.14
CA SER A 32 -11.93 -9.54 13.15
C SER A 32 -13.40 -9.46 12.74
N VAL A 33 -14.02 -10.60 12.43
CA VAL A 33 -15.45 -10.72 12.11
C VAL A 33 -16.32 -10.27 13.29
N SER A 34 -15.98 -10.65 14.52
CA SER A 34 -16.74 -10.26 15.72
C SER A 34 -16.65 -8.76 15.99
N ILE A 35 -15.46 -8.16 15.83
CA ILE A 35 -15.27 -6.71 15.94
C ILE A 35 -16.10 -5.98 14.88
N GLY A 36 -16.12 -6.49 13.64
CA GLY A 36 -16.92 -5.91 12.57
C GLY A 36 -18.42 -6.10 12.78
N ALA A 37 -18.85 -7.22 13.34
CA ALA A 37 -20.25 -7.47 13.69
C ALA A 37 -20.75 -6.56 14.83
N ALA A 38 -19.87 -6.19 15.76
CA ALA A 38 -20.14 -5.20 16.81
C ALA A 38 -19.92 -3.75 16.32
N GLY A 39 -19.52 -3.55 15.06
CA GLY A 39 -19.28 -2.24 14.47
C GLY A 39 -20.57 -1.47 14.21
N PRO A 40 -20.48 -0.15 14.02
CA PRO A 40 -21.63 0.70 13.68
C PRO A 40 -22.14 0.41 12.27
N GLU A 41 -23.43 0.66 12.01
CA GLU A 41 -24.04 0.49 10.68
C GLU A 41 -23.31 1.30 9.60
N VAL A 42 -23.13 0.72 8.41
CA VAL A 42 -22.37 1.35 7.32
C VAL A 42 -23.13 2.51 6.70
N ILE A 43 -24.41 2.28 6.37
CA ILE A 43 -25.27 3.23 5.68
C ILE A 43 -26.38 3.63 6.64
N VAL A 44 -26.61 4.93 6.75
CA VAL A 44 -27.81 5.48 7.41
C VAL A 44 -28.83 5.77 6.33
N GLU A 45 -30.04 5.26 6.52
CA GLU A 45 -31.17 5.48 5.62
C GLU A 45 -32.18 6.42 6.30
N ARG A 46 -32.53 7.53 5.64
CA ARG A 46 -33.61 8.44 6.06
C ARG A 46 -34.70 8.43 5.01
N LYS A 47 -35.92 8.07 5.42
CA LYS A 47 -37.09 8.02 4.55
C LYS A 47 -38.06 9.13 4.91
N THR A 48 -38.52 9.85 3.90
CA THR A 48 -39.64 10.79 4.00
C THR A 48 -40.71 10.36 3.02
N THR A 49 -41.92 10.14 3.50
CA THR A 49 -43.05 9.78 2.64
C THR A 49 -43.97 10.98 2.47
N GLU A 50 -44.15 11.40 1.23
CA GLU A 50 -45.01 12.51 0.85
C GLU A 50 -46.27 12.01 0.15
N ASN A 51 -47.41 12.57 0.54
CA ASN A 51 -48.68 12.37 -0.16
C ASN A 51 -48.93 13.59 -1.04
N PHE A 52 -49.34 13.36 -2.28
CA PHE A 52 -49.61 14.44 -3.24
C PHE A 52 -50.98 14.27 -3.87
N ALA A 53 -51.54 15.39 -4.31
CA ALA A 53 -52.78 15.37 -5.08
C ALA A 53 -52.52 14.74 -6.46
N PRO A 54 -53.50 14.05 -7.06
CA PRO A 54 -53.39 13.50 -8.41
C PRO A 54 -53.40 14.63 -9.46
N THR A 55 -52.25 15.28 -9.61
CA THR A 55 -51.97 16.34 -10.58
C THR A 55 -51.22 15.79 -11.80
N SER A 56 -51.15 16.57 -12.88
CA SER A 56 -50.39 16.16 -14.07
C SER A 56 -48.89 16.05 -13.82
N ASN A 57 -48.37 16.82 -12.86
CA ASN A 57 -46.96 16.80 -12.44
C ASN A 57 -46.91 16.48 -10.94
N ILE A 58 -45.95 15.66 -10.53
CA ILE A 58 -45.67 15.36 -9.12
C ILE A 58 -44.44 16.17 -8.73
N GLU A 59 -44.59 17.05 -7.75
CA GLU A 59 -43.49 17.86 -7.21
C GLU A 59 -43.14 17.33 -5.83
N LEU A 60 -41.89 16.90 -5.66
CA LEU A 60 -41.33 16.39 -4.42
C LEU A 60 -40.20 17.31 -3.98
N ALA A 61 -40.22 17.77 -2.74
CA ALA A 61 -39.21 18.68 -2.24
C ALA A 61 -38.91 18.38 -0.77
N GLU A 62 -37.65 18.06 -0.48
CA GLU A 62 -37.23 17.69 0.88
C GLU A 62 -35.83 18.24 1.17
N GLU A 63 -35.58 18.53 2.45
CA GLU A 63 -34.27 18.98 2.92
C GLU A 63 -33.66 17.99 3.92
N ILE A 64 -32.40 17.63 3.70
CA ILE A 64 -31.62 16.84 4.64
C ILE A 64 -30.61 17.75 5.37
N ILE A 65 -30.69 17.73 6.70
CA ILE A 65 -29.86 18.54 7.59
C ILE A 65 -28.90 17.68 8.41
N ASN A 66 -27.88 18.34 8.98
CA ASN A 66 -26.85 17.76 9.86
C ASN A 66 -25.94 16.74 9.17
N LEU A 67 -25.63 16.96 7.89
CA LEU A 67 -24.61 16.19 7.19
C LEU A 67 -23.22 16.73 7.53
N ALA A 68 -22.29 15.86 7.87
CA ALA A 68 -20.87 16.19 7.98
C ALA A 68 -20.14 15.73 6.71
N ARG A 69 -18.96 16.29 6.46
CA ARG A 69 -18.07 15.81 5.37
C ARG A 69 -17.73 14.32 5.49
N MET A 70 -17.76 13.80 6.71
CA MET A 70 -17.56 12.37 7.00
C MET A 70 -18.71 11.48 6.53
N ASN A 71 -19.90 12.03 6.26
CA ASN A 71 -21.05 11.27 5.79
C ASN A 71 -21.00 10.93 4.29
N LEU A 72 -19.81 10.86 3.68
CA LEU A 72 -19.52 10.60 2.25
C LEU A 72 -20.62 9.83 1.48
N ASN A 73 -20.68 10.04 0.16
CA ASN A 73 -21.62 9.36 -0.75
C ASN A 73 -23.09 9.53 -0.33
N LEU A 74 -23.68 10.68 -0.66
CA LEU A 74 -25.12 10.89 -0.54
C LEU A 74 -25.82 10.31 -1.77
N PHE A 75 -26.57 9.23 -1.55
CA PHE A 75 -27.48 8.67 -2.53
C PHE A 75 -28.90 9.16 -2.25
N ILE A 76 -29.58 9.63 -3.30
CA ILE A 76 -31.00 10.00 -3.22
C ILE A 76 -31.78 9.18 -4.21
N SER A 77 -32.85 8.57 -3.74
CA SER A 77 -33.74 7.76 -4.57
C SER A 77 -35.20 7.97 -4.18
N VAL A 78 -36.11 7.63 -5.10
CA VAL A 78 -37.55 7.73 -4.87
C VAL A 78 -38.22 6.40 -5.21
N GLU A 79 -39.11 5.98 -4.32
CA GLU A 79 -40.04 4.87 -4.52
C GLU A 79 -41.46 5.41 -4.65
N LEU A 80 -42.13 5.10 -5.76
CA LEU A 80 -43.54 5.45 -5.97
C LEU A 80 -44.43 4.28 -5.54
N ASN A 81 -45.60 4.58 -4.98
CA ASN A 81 -46.54 3.54 -4.57
C ASN A 81 -47.62 3.32 -5.65
N ASN A 82 -47.77 2.06 -6.07
CA ASN A 82 -48.85 1.65 -6.95
C ASN A 82 -49.98 1.00 -6.14
N HIS A 83 -51.05 1.76 -5.92
CA HIS A 83 -52.26 1.27 -5.26
C HIS A 83 -53.28 0.64 -6.24
N LYS A 84 -52.95 0.51 -7.53
CA LYS A 84 -53.82 -0.11 -8.53
C LYS A 84 -53.65 -1.64 -8.55
N ASN A 85 -54.69 -2.30 -9.06
CA ASN A 85 -54.72 -3.75 -9.26
C ASN A 85 -54.01 -4.22 -10.54
N TYR A 86 -53.41 -3.30 -11.31
CA TYR A 86 -52.65 -3.61 -12.52
C TYR A 86 -51.21 -3.10 -12.41
N SER A 87 -50.31 -3.72 -13.18
CA SER A 87 -48.93 -3.26 -13.29
C SER A 87 -48.86 -1.99 -14.13
N ILE A 88 -48.11 -1.01 -13.64
CA ILE A 88 -47.85 0.24 -14.36
C ILE A 88 -46.50 0.10 -15.05
N ASP A 89 -46.46 0.35 -16.37
CA ASP A 89 -45.24 0.49 -17.17
C ASP A 89 -45.38 1.78 -17.98
N LEU A 90 -44.71 2.85 -17.54
CA LEU A 90 -44.81 4.17 -18.16
C LEU A 90 -43.47 4.87 -18.20
N SER A 91 -43.26 5.73 -19.18
CA SER A 91 -42.09 6.59 -19.25
C SER A 91 -42.41 7.95 -18.62
N ALA A 92 -41.58 8.43 -17.70
CA ALA A 92 -41.71 9.75 -17.09
C ALA A 92 -40.45 10.58 -17.34
N ARG A 93 -40.62 11.90 -17.47
CA ARG A 93 -39.51 12.85 -17.47
C ARG A 93 -39.32 13.38 -16.05
N PHE A 94 -38.08 13.44 -15.61
CA PHE A 94 -37.69 13.87 -14.28
C PHE A 94 -36.83 15.13 -14.41
N ASN A 95 -37.23 16.21 -13.76
CA ASN A 95 -36.43 17.42 -13.64
C ASN A 95 -35.89 17.51 -12.22
N LEU A 96 -34.59 17.31 -12.08
CA LEU A 96 -33.89 17.27 -10.79
C LEU A 96 -33.13 18.58 -10.55
N ASN A 97 -33.30 19.13 -9.35
CA ASN A 97 -32.48 20.22 -8.86
C ASN A 97 -31.99 19.92 -7.44
N LEU A 98 -30.66 19.87 -7.29
CA LEU A 98 -29.96 19.61 -6.03
C LEU A 98 -29.17 20.85 -5.63
N GLY A 99 -29.41 21.32 -4.40
CA GLY A 99 -28.75 22.48 -3.82
C GLY A 99 -28.04 22.15 -2.52
N GLY A 100 -26.96 22.87 -2.22
CA GLY A 100 -26.27 22.85 -0.94
C GLY A 100 -26.42 24.19 -0.22
N LYS A 101 -26.57 24.17 1.10
CA LYS A 101 -26.68 25.37 1.94
C LYS A 101 -25.73 25.29 3.13
N PHE A 102 -25.05 26.39 3.45
CA PHE A 102 -24.37 26.55 4.75
C PHE A 102 -25.33 27.17 5.76
N THR A 103 -25.29 26.69 7.00
CA THR A 103 -26.13 27.18 8.10
C THR A 103 -25.95 28.68 8.38
N GLU A 104 -24.74 29.20 8.15
CA GLU A 104 -24.38 30.59 8.44
C GLU A 104 -24.88 31.58 7.38
N THR A 105 -24.84 31.21 6.10
CA THR A 105 -25.16 32.13 4.99
C THR A 105 -26.59 31.95 4.47
N GLY A 106 -27.20 30.78 4.66
CA GLY A 106 -28.53 30.43 4.14
C GLY A 106 -28.65 30.43 2.60
N LYS A 107 -27.57 30.79 1.88
CA LYS A 107 -27.55 30.87 0.42
C LYS A 107 -27.50 29.46 -0.16
N VAL A 108 -28.35 29.21 -1.15
CA VAL A 108 -28.40 27.94 -1.89
C VAL A 108 -27.38 27.98 -3.02
N TYR A 109 -26.47 27.01 -3.03
CA TYR A 109 -25.52 26.77 -4.10
C TYR A 109 -26.03 25.60 -4.94
N SER A 110 -26.25 25.81 -6.24
CA SER A 110 -26.70 24.74 -7.14
C SER A 110 -25.57 23.74 -7.39
N ILE A 111 -25.78 22.48 -7.05
CA ILE A 111 -24.79 21.39 -7.24
C ILE A 111 -25.03 20.74 -8.60
N THR A 112 -26.27 20.32 -8.86
CA THR A 112 -26.69 19.81 -10.17
C THR A 112 -27.53 20.87 -10.87
N LYS A 113 -27.15 21.27 -12.08
CA LYS A 113 -27.98 22.14 -12.91
C LYS A 113 -29.06 21.30 -13.60
N ASN A 114 -30.34 21.58 -13.31
CA ASN A 114 -31.55 21.08 -13.97
C ASN A 114 -31.27 19.98 -15.01
N SER A 115 -31.06 18.76 -14.55
CA SER A 115 -30.88 17.62 -15.42
C SER A 115 -32.25 17.00 -15.70
N SER A 116 -32.56 16.82 -16.97
CA SER A 116 -33.83 16.23 -17.41
C SER A 116 -33.57 14.84 -17.97
N HIS A 117 -34.08 13.81 -17.29
CA HIS A 117 -33.91 12.42 -17.69
C HIS A 117 -35.27 11.77 -17.92
N SER A 118 -35.37 10.91 -18.94
CA SER A 118 -36.56 10.08 -19.16
C SER A 118 -36.26 8.67 -18.69
N ARG A 119 -37.11 8.10 -17.83
CA ARG A 119 -36.98 6.72 -17.35
C ARG A 119 -38.32 6.01 -17.39
N ASP A 120 -38.25 4.70 -17.56
CA ASP A 120 -39.42 3.83 -17.54
C ASP A 120 -39.65 3.33 -16.11
N ILE A 121 -40.85 3.53 -15.60
CA ILE A 121 -41.30 3.19 -14.26
C ILE A 121 -42.08 1.90 -14.35
N LYS A 122 -41.59 0.86 -13.67
CA LYS A 122 -42.24 -0.44 -13.58
C LYS A 122 -42.73 -0.67 -12.17
N CYS A 123 -44.02 -0.96 -12.05
CA CYS A 123 -44.67 -1.22 -10.77
C CYS A 123 -45.47 -2.52 -10.86
N LYS A 124 -45.37 -3.36 -9.82
CA LYS A 124 -46.27 -4.51 -9.66
C LYS A 124 -47.60 -4.02 -9.06
N PRO A 125 -48.71 -4.79 -9.20
CA PRO A 125 -50.00 -4.41 -8.60
C PRO A 125 -49.91 -4.42 -7.08
N TYR A 126 -50.53 -3.42 -6.44
CA TYR A 126 -50.54 -3.23 -4.98
C TYR A 126 -49.14 -3.29 -4.33
N SER A 127 -48.14 -2.70 -4.98
CA SER A 127 -46.77 -2.70 -4.48
C SER A 127 -46.08 -1.36 -4.69
N THR A 128 -44.93 -1.19 -4.05
CA THR A 128 -43.97 -0.16 -4.43
C THR A 128 -43.43 -0.43 -5.85
N CYS A 129 -43.16 0.63 -6.60
CA CYS A 129 -42.47 0.59 -7.87
C CYS A 129 -40.98 0.33 -7.67
N ASP A 130 -40.27 -0.02 -8.74
CA ASP A 130 -38.82 -0.14 -8.70
C ASP A 130 -38.18 1.18 -8.25
N GLN A 131 -37.26 1.12 -7.28
CA GLN A 131 -36.56 2.27 -6.71
C GLN A 131 -35.73 2.97 -7.80
N ILE A 132 -35.92 4.28 -7.94
CA ILE A 132 -35.23 5.10 -8.94
C ILE A 132 -34.19 5.96 -8.23
N TYR A 133 -32.92 5.83 -8.61
CA TYR A 133 -31.84 6.65 -8.06
C TYR A 133 -31.75 7.98 -8.83
N PHE A 134 -31.35 9.07 -8.19
CA PHE A 134 -31.29 10.39 -8.83
C PHE A 134 -29.97 11.09 -8.58
N VAL A 135 -29.41 10.90 -7.39
CA VAL A 135 -28.17 11.55 -6.96
C VAL A 135 -27.24 10.51 -6.38
N ASP A 136 -25.96 10.63 -6.71
CA ASP A 136 -24.82 9.94 -6.11
C ASP A 136 -23.72 10.99 -5.95
N GLU A 137 -23.78 11.73 -4.83
CA GLU A 137 -22.80 12.77 -4.53
C GLU A 137 -21.72 12.19 -3.63
N THR A 138 -20.55 11.89 -4.21
CA THR A 138 -19.45 11.21 -3.52
C THR A 138 -18.86 12.04 -2.38
N TYR A 139 -18.79 13.36 -2.53
CA TYR A 139 -18.21 14.27 -1.54
C TYR A 139 -19.23 15.26 -1.00
N LEU A 140 -19.40 15.31 0.33
CA LEU A 140 -20.34 16.21 0.97
C LEU A 140 -19.65 17.48 1.47
N GLU A 141 -19.89 18.60 0.79
CA GLU A 141 -19.31 19.89 1.16
C GLU A 141 -20.21 20.67 2.14
N TYR A 142 -21.53 20.53 2.01
CA TYR A 142 -22.52 21.35 2.71
C TYR A 142 -23.16 20.60 3.88
N PRO A 143 -23.54 21.29 4.98
CA PRO A 143 -24.25 20.65 6.09
C PRO A 143 -25.74 20.40 5.81
N ILE A 144 -26.29 21.07 4.81
CA ILE A 144 -27.70 21.00 4.42
C ILE A 144 -27.77 20.80 2.91
N TYR A 145 -28.52 19.80 2.47
CA TYR A 145 -28.80 19.55 1.06
C TYR A 145 -30.31 19.66 0.80
N THR A 146 -30.67 20.37 -0.26
CA THR A 146 -32.05 20.57 -0.70
C THR A 146 -32.29 19.79 -1.98
N PHE A 147 -33.26 18.88 -1.93
CA PHE A 147 -33.65 18.05 -3.06
C PHE A 147 -35.01 18.53 -3.58
N SER A 148 -35.09 18.75 -4.90
CA SER A 148 -36.35 19.03 -5.57
C SER A 148 -36.44 18.23 -6.87
N LEU A 149 -37.55 17.51 -7.03
CA LEU A 149 -37.81 16.63 -8.15
C LEU A 149 -39.20 16.90 -8.70
N ILE A 150 -39.27 17.15 -10.01
CA ILE A 150 -40.53 17.24 -10.74
C ILE A 150 -40.64 16.02 -11.65
N ILE A 151 -41.68 15.23 -11.44
CA ILE A 151 -42.00 14.05 -12.24
C ILE A 151 -43.13 14.43 -13.21
N GLU A 152 -42.88 14.26 -14.50
CA GLU A 152 -43.82 14.46 -15.60
C GLU A 152 -44.12 13.09 -16.26
N PRO A 153 -45.19 12.38 -15.83
CA PRO A 153 -45.61 11.15 -16.47
C PRO A 153 -46.01 11.39 -17.92
N LYS A 154 -45.53 10.59 -18.88
CA LYS A 154 -45.98 10.66 -20.28
C LYS A 154 -47.30 9.91 -20.48
N THR A 155 -48.32 10.28 -19.71
CA THR A 155 -49.65 9.68 -19.72
C THR A 155 -50.69 10.72 -19.36
N THR A 156 -51.90 10.55 -19.88
CA THR A 156 -53.06 11.38 -19.57
C THR A 156 -53.76 10.95 -18.28
N ASP A 157 -53.41 9.81 -17.71
CA ASP A 157 -53.96 9.34 -16.43
C ASP A 157 -53.21 10.00 -15.26
N THR A 158 -53.85 10.97 -14.60
CA THR A 158 -53.28 11.73 -13.49
C THR A 158 -53.43 11.03 -12.13
N GLN A 159 -54.11 9.87 -12.06
CA GLN A 159 -54.41 9.17 -10.81
C GLN A 159 -53.56 7.89 -10.60
N LEU A 160 -52.38 7.84 -11.21
CA LEU A 160 -51.52 6.65 -11.15
C LEU A 160 -50.80 6.48 -9.81
N PHE A 161 -50.39 7.59 -9.20
CA PHE A 161 -49.65 7.61 -7.94
C PHE A 161 -50.29 8.63 -7.00
N ASP A 162 -50.32 8.32 -5.70
CA ASP A 162 -50.83 9.17 -4.63
C ASP A 162 -49.81 9.39 -3.51
N GLN A 163 -48.74 8.58 -3.50
CA GLN A 163 -47.70 8.61 -2.49
C GLN A 163 -46.33 8.29 -3.09
N ALA A 164 -45.31 9.00 -2.62
CA ALA A 164 -43.91 8.77 -2.94
C ALA A 164 -43.09 8.75 -1.65
N THR A 165 -42.11 7.87 -1.59
CA THR A 165 -41.13 7.82 -0.52
C THR A 165 -39.78 8.25 -1.06
N ILE A 166 -39.25 9.35 -0.53
CA ILE A 166 -37.91 9.86 -0.80
C ILE A 166 -36.98 9.17 0.20
N ILE A 167 -35.89 8.58 -0.31
CA ILE A 167 -34.91 7.83 0.47
C ILE A 167 -33.54 8.48 0.29
N PHE A 168 -32.97 8.96 1.40
CA PHE A 168 -31.60 9.41 1.49
C PHE A 168 -30.75 8.32 2.14
N GLU A 169 -29.75 7.82 1.43
CA GLU A 169 -28.74 6.90 1.96
C GLU A 169 -27.38 7.62 2.00
N PHE A 170 -26.65 7.54 3.10
CA PHE A 170 -25.31 8.12 3.21
C PHE A 170 -24.46 7.36 4.24
N TYR A 171 -23.13 7.48 4.17
CA TYR A 171 -22.27 6.76 5.12
C TYR A 171 -22.43 7.29 6.55
N ASN A 172 -22.45 6.37 7.52
CA ASN A 172 -22.47 6.71 8.93
C ASN A 172 -21.11 7.29 9.37
N THR A 173 -21.12 8.45 10.04
CA THR A 173 -19.91 9.08 10.58
C THR A 173 -19.15 8.15 11.53
N HIS A 174 -19.85 7.43 12.41
CA HIS A 174 -19.22 6.48 13.33
C HIS A 174 -18.55 5.33 12.60
N PHE A 175 -19.18 4.82 11.53
CA PHE A 175 -18.58 3.81 10.68
C PHE A 175 -17.35 4.32 9.93
N MET A 176 -17.38 5.55 9.45
CA MET A 176 -16.25 6.15 8.75
C MET A 176 -15.04 6.32 9.67
N VAL A 177 -15.24 6.78 10.90
CA VAL A 177 -14.19 6.83 11.92
C VAL A 177 -13.68 5.42 12.25
N PHE A 178 -14.59 4.46 12.45
CA PHE A 178 -14.24 3.05 12.68
C PHE A 178 -13.36 2.50 11.55
N LYS A 179 -13.74 2.71 10.29
CA LYS A 179 -12.99 2.26 9.11
C LYS A 179 -11.61 2.92 9.05
N ILE A 180 -11.50 4.23 9.29
CA ILE A 180 -10.21 4.94 9.33
C ILE A 180 -9.29 4.34 10.40
N ILE A 181 -9.80 4.12 11.62
CA ILE A 181 -9.02 3.56 12.73
C ILE A 181 -8.47 2.18 12.35
N PHE A 182 -9.31 1.30 11.80
CA PHE A 182 -8.86 -0.03 11.42
C PHE A 182 -7.92 -0.02 10.22
N ALA A 183 -8.17 0.77 9.18
CA ALA A 183 -7.25 0.93 8.06
C ALA A 183 -5.85 1.32 8.56
N PHE A 184 -5.77 2.34 9.42
CA PHE A 184 -4.51 2.76 10.02
C PHE A 184 -3.87 1.68 10.90
N ALA A 185 -4.66 0.94 11.69
CA ALA A 185 -4.16 -0.18 12.49
C ALA A 185 -3.54 -1.28 11.62
N TYR A 186 -4.13 -1.61 10.47
CA TYR A 186 -3.56 -2.57 9.53
C TYR A 186 -2.31 -2.03 8.82
N VAL A 187 -2.28 -0.74 8.46
CA VAL A 187 -1.06 -0.09 7.94
C VAL A 187 0.07 -0.23 8.95
N LEU A 188 -0.15 0.15 10.22
CA LEU A 188 0.83 0.00 11.30
C LEU A 188 1.27 -1.45 11.50
N LEU A 189 0.33 -2.40 11.47
CA LEU A 189 0.64 -3.83 11.54
C LEU A 189 1.55 -4.25 10.38
N SER A 190 1.21 -3.89 9.15
CA SER A 190 2.00 -4.25 7.96
C SER A 190 3.40 -3.61 7.97
N LEU A 191 3.53 -2.37 8.45
CA LEU A 191 4.83 -1.71 8.66
C LEU A 191 5.65 -2.41 9.74
N PHE A 192 5.04 -2.78 10.86
CA PHE A 192 5.69 -3.54 11.91
C PHE A 192 6.20 -4.90 11.39
N LEU A 193 5.39 -5.60 10.58
CA LEU A 193 5.80 -6.84 9.94
C LEU A 193 6.94 -6.64 8.94
N LEU A 194 6.94 -5.54 8.18
CA LEU A 194 8.03 -5.18 7.29
C LEU A 194 9.32 -4.88 8.08
N ILE A 195 9.24 -4.15 9.18
CA ILE A 195 10.39 -3.86 10.04
C ILE A 195 10.95 -5.17 10.63
N ILE A 196 10.10 -6.06 11.15
CA ILE A 196 10.52 -7.38 11.61
C ILE A 196 11.18 -8.15 10.48
N TRP A 197 10.60 -8.16 9.29
CA TRP A 197 11.14 -8.85 8.14
C TRP A 197 12.55 -8.34 7.81
N ILE A 198 12.70 -7.04 7.62
CA ILE A 198 13.98 -6.38 7.30
C ILE A 198 14.99 -6.63 8.42
N TYR A 199 14.63 -6.42 9.69
CA TYR A 199 15.53 -6.70 10.82
C TYR A 199 15.95 -8.17 10.89
N LYS A 200 15.05 -9.08 10.53
CA LYS A 200 15.36 -10.51 10.50
C LYS A 200 16.15 -10.92 9.26
N THR A 201 16.23 -10.09 8.22
CA THR A 201 16.96 -10.41 6.99
C THR A 201 18.08 -9.41 6.67
N SER A 202 18.37 -8.46 7.57
CA SER A 202 19.35 -7.37 7.37
C SER A 202 20.76 -7.89 7.16
N ASN A 203 21.13 -8.93 7.92
CA ASN A 203 22.47 -9.50 7.88
C ASN A 203 22.66 -10.43 6.67
N ILE A 204 21.62 -10.61 5.86
CA ILE A 204 21.64 -11.43 4.66
C ILE A 204 21.58 -10.50 3.44
N SER A 205 22.54 -10.62 2.53
CA SER A 205 22.49 -9.86 1.28
C SER A 205 21.30 -10.30 0.42
N TRP A 206 20.63 -9.35 -0.23
CA TRP A 206 19.54 -9.60 -1.19
C TRP A 206 19.92 -10.62 -2.29
N ARG A 207 21.20 -10.68 -2.68
CA ARG A 207 21.69 -11.65 -3.67
C ARG A 207 21.50 -13.10 -3.21
N VAL A 208 21.61 -13.33 -1.90
CA VAL A 208 21.53 -14.65 -1.25
C VAL A 208 20.07 -15.04 -0.97
N TYR A 209 19.13 -14.09 -0.92
CA TYR A 209 17.73 -14.38 -0.62
C TYR A 209 17.19 -15.51 -1.50
N THR A 210 16.45 -16.42 -0.87
CA THR A 210 15.70 -17.43 -1.61
C THR A 210 14.71 -16.73 -2.53
N PHE A 211 14.34 -17.40 -3.62
CA PHE A 211 13.38 -16.87 -4.57
C PHE A 211 12.05 -16.52 -3.88
N GLU A 212 11.63 -17.37 -2.96
CA GLU A 212 10.44 -17.23 -2.13
C GLU A 212 10.49 -15.96 -1.25
N GLN A 213 11.62 -15.70 -0.60
CA GLN A 213 11.83 -14.51 0.24
C GLN A 213 11.82 -13.20 -0.56
N LYS A 214 12.40 -13.18 -1.77
CA LYS A 214 12.40 -11.99 -2.64
C LYS A 214 10.97 -11.58 -2.99
N TRP A 215 10.17 -12.52 -3.47
CA TRP A 215 8.78 -12.25 -3.86
C TRP A 215 7.87 -11.97 -2.66
N LEU A 216 8.11 -12.60 -1.51
CA LEU A 216 7.41 -12.26 -0.28
C LEU A 216 7.70 -10.81 0.16
N THR A 217 8.94 -10.32 -0.02
CA THR A 217 9.29 -8.93 0.31
C THR A 217 8.49 -7.95 -0.55
N ILE A 218 8.36 -8.22 -1.85
CA ILE A 218 7.54 -7.41 -2.78
C ILE A 218 6.05 -7.46 -2.36
N LEU A 219 5.54 -8.65 -2.02
CA LEU A 219 4.16 -8.81 -1.56
C LEU A 219 3.89 -8.04 -0.24
N LEU A 220 4.84 -8.07 0.69
CA LEU A 220 4.74 -7.36 1.97
C LEU A 220 4.75 -5.84 1.80
N PHE A 221 5.58 -5.31 0.89
CA PHE A 221 5.56 -3.89 0.57
C PHE A 221 4.21 -3.47 -0.04
N SER A 222 3.68 -4.28 -0.97
CA SER A 222 2.37 -4.00 -1.56
C SER A 222 1.21 -4.11 -0.58
N LEU A 223 1.32 -4.93 0.47
CA LEU A 223 0.29 -5.07 1.51
C LEU A 223 0.06 -3.75 2.27
N ILE A 224 1.11 -2.93 2.45
CA ILE A 224 0.99 -1.63 3.11
C ILE A 224 0.03 -0.72 2.33
N PHE A 225 0.16 -0.69 1.01
CA PHE A 225 -0.70 0.09 0.12
C PHE A 225 -2.11 -0.48 0.02
N PHE A 226 -2.25 -1.81 0.08
CA PHE A 226 -3.55 -2.46 0.15
C PHE A 226 -4.35 -2.06 1.41
N ASN A 227 -3.65 -1.79 2.51
CA ASN A 227 -4.28 -1.30 3.75
C ASN A 227 -4.72 0.17 3.69
N ASP A 228 -4.61 0.80 2.51
CA ASP A 228 -5.05 2.15 2.17
C ASP A 228 -4.59 3.24 3.18
N PRO A 229 -3.29 3.58 3.20
CA PRO A 229 -2.78 4.64 4.07
C PRO A 229 -3.33 6.03 3.71
N PHE A 230 -3.94 6.18 2.53
CA PHE A 230 -4.49 7.44 2.04
C PHE A 230 -6.00 7.55 2.24
N TYR A 231 -6.67 6.55 2.83
CA TYR A 231 -8.11 6.59 3.05
C TYR A 231 -8.62 7.90 3.68
N PRO A 232 -7.97 8.48 4.72
CA PRO A 232 -8.44 9.73 5.32
C PRO A 232 -8.50 10.91 4.33
N SER A 233 -7.68 10.89 3.27
CA SER A 233 -7.67 11.95 2.27
C SER A 233 -8.98 12.03 1.46
N THR A 234 -9.73 10.93 1.35
CA THR A 234 -11.06 10.89 0.71
C THR A 234 -12.09 11.78 1.40
N VAL A 235 -11.94 11.98 2.72
CA VAL A 235 -12.83 12.82 3.53
C VAL A 235 -12.41 14.30 3.50
N ILE A 236 -11.11 14.55 3.30
CA ILE A 236 -10.53 15.89 3.42
C ILE A 236 -10.55 16.64 2.08
N VAL A 237 -10.32 15.93 0.99
CA VAL A 237 -10.10 16.52 -0.33
C VAL A 237 -11.19 16.07 -1.28
N ASN A 238 -11.92 17.02 -1.86
CA ASN A 238 -12.84 16.76 -2.97
C ASN A 238 -12.06 16.58 -4.28
N ASN A 239 -11.46 15.40 -4.48
CA ASN A 239 -10.74 15.07 -5.71
C ASN A 239 -10.93 13.59 -6.06
N TRP A 240 -10.81 13.25 -7.35
CA TRP A 240 -10.90 11.86 -7.84
C TRP A 240 -9.64 11.03 -7.50
N LEU A 241 -8.51 11.70 -7.20
CA LEU A 241 -7.21 11.06 -7.03
C LEU A 241 -7.17 10.05 -5.86
N PRO A 242 -7.68 10.34 -4.64
CA PRO A 242 -7.72 9.36 -3.56
C PRO A 242 -8.46 8.07 -3.93
N GLU A 243 -9.60 8.20 -4.61
CA GLU A 243 -10.38 7.05 -5.07
C GLU A 243 -9.65 6.24 -6.13
N PHE A 244 -8.94 6.91 -7.05
CA PHE A 244 -8.11 6.24 -8.04
C PHE A 244 -6.95 5.49 -7.39
N LEU A 245 -6.26 6.11 -6.43
CA LEU A 245 -5.15 5.49 -5.71
C LEU A 245 -5.61 4.25 -4.94
N ASP A 246 -6.77 4.29 -4.27
CA ASP A 246 -7.38 3.12 -3.63
C ASP A 246 -7.56 1.95 -4.64
N VAL A 247 -8.18 2.22 -5.79
CA VAL A 247 -8.35 1.19 -6.85
C VAL A 247 -7.01 0.65 -7.33
N VAL A 248 -6.06 1.52 -7.63
CA VAL A 248 -4.74 1.13 -8.16
C VAL A 248 -3.94 0.32 -7.14
N PHE A 249 -3.87 0.76 -5.88
CA PHE A 249 -3.14 0.04 -4.84
C PHE A 249 -3.78 -1.32 -4.52
N GLY A 250 -5.10 -1.38 -4.42
CA GLY A 250 -5.81 -2.64 -4.24
C GLY A 250 -5.57 -3.64 -5.37
N THR A 251 -5.64 -3.17 -6.61
CA THR A 251 -5.44 -4.02 -7.81
C THR A 251 -3.98 -4.40 -8.03
N ILE A 252 -3.01 -3.53 -7.72
CA ILE A 252 -1.57 -3.86 -7.73
C ILE A 252 -1.29 -4.98 -6.73
N PHE A 253 -1.80 -4.87 -5.50
CA PHE A 253 -1.62 -5.92 -4.49
C PHE A 253 -2.18 -7.26 -4.95
N LEU A 254 -3.40 -7.28 -5.49
CA LEU A 254 -3.99 -8.50 -6.04
C LEU A 254 -3.15 -9.04 -7.21
N ALA A 255 -2.65 -8.20 -8.11
CA ALA A 255 -1.78 -8.62 -9.21
C ALA A 255 -0.47 -9.25 -8.70
N ILE A 256 0.17 -8.63 -7.71
CA ILE A 256 1.38 -9.15 -7.07
C ILE A 256 1.09 -10.48 -6.35
N LEU A 257 -0.05 -10.61 -5.68
CA LEU A 257 -0.48 -11.85 -5.04
C LEU A 257 -0.70 -12.99 -6.05
N LEU A 258 -1.37 -12.70 -7.17
CA LEU A 258 -1.61 -13.68 -8.24
C LEU A 258 -0.30 -14.11 -8.91
N LEU A 259 0.63 -13.17 -9.13
CA LEU A 259 1.99 -13.46 -9.61
C LEU A 259 2.77 -14.29 -8.60
N PHE A 260 2.70 -13.93 -7.31
CA PHE A 260 3.34 -14.66 -6.24
C PHE A 260 2.91 -16.12 -6.23
N TRP A 261 1.61 -16.43 -6.33
CA TRP A 261 1.15 -17.81 -6.41
C TRP A 261 1.74 -18.58 -7.60
N LEU A 262 1.71 -17.99 -8.81
CA LEU A 262 2.30 -18.62 -10.00
C LEU A 262 3.81 -18.85 -9.84
N PHE A 263 4.52 -17.86 -9.30
CA PHE A 263 5.95 -17.93 -9.07
C PHE A 263 6.30 -19.01 -8.04
N MET A 264 5.54 -19.11 -6.95
CA MET A 264 5.77 -20.10 -5.91
C MET A 264 5.54 -21.52 -6.43
N PHE A 265 4.40 -21.80 -7.09
CA PHE A 265 4.13 -23.13 -7.64
C PHE A 265 5.15 -23.56 -8.70
N ASP A 266 5.56 -22.65 -9.57
CA ASP A 266 6.62 -22.95 -10.54
C ASP A 266 8.02 -23.03 -9.91
N SER A 267 8.30 -22.29 -8.83
CA SER A 267 9.56 -22.42 -8.08
C SER A 267 9.76 -23.84 -7.57
N PHE A 268 8.70 -24.51 -7.13
CA PHE A 268 8.78 -25.92 -6.71
C PHE A 268 9.07 -26.90 -7.87
N ARG A 269 8.89 -26.47 -9.12
CA ARG A 269 9.20 -27.29 -10.30
C ARG A 269 10.63 -27.10 -10.81
N TYR A 270 11.07 -25.85 -10.95
CA TYR A 270 12.32 -25.52 -11.65
C TYR A 270 13.51 -25.45 -10.70
N LYS A 271 14.69 -25.92 -11.15
CA LYS A 271 15.96 -25.71 -10.44
C LYS A 271 16.33 -24.22 -10.45
N PRO A 272 17.07 -23.70 -9.44
CA PRO A 272 17.43 -22.27 -9.33
C PRO A 272 18.01 -21.67 -10.62
N GLU A 273 18.87 -22.42 -11.32
CA GLU A 273 19.54 -22.02 -12.57
C GLU A 273 18.59 -21.75 -13.73
N GLN A 274 17.39 -22.35 -13.75
CA GLN A 274 16.41 -22.17 -14.83
C GLN A 274 15.43 -21.02 -14.54
N ARG A 275 15.46 -20.45 -13.33
CA ARG A 275 14.55 -19.39 -12.86
C ARG A 275 15.01 -17.98 -13.25
N THR A 276 16.16 -17.82 -13.89
CA THR A 276 16.70 -16.52 -14.33
C THR A 276 16.31 -16.18 -15.78
N ASN A 277 15.76 -17.14 -16.52
CA ASN A 277 15.44 -16.96 -17.93
C ASN A 277 14.20 -16.06 -18.13
N PHE A 278 14.29 -15.13 -19.07
CA PHE A 278 13.17 -14.25 -19.47
C PHE A 278 11.88 -15.03 -19.79
N LYS A 279 12.01 -16.21 -20.42
CA LYS A 279 10.91 -17.12 -20.74
C LYS A 279 10.12 -17.61 -19.51
N PHE A 280 10.71 -17.55 -18.31
CA PHE A 280 10.03 -17.92 -17.06
C PHE A 280 9.10 -16.81 -16.54
N TYR A 281 9.52 -15.55 -16.67
CA TYR A 281 8.80 -14.40 -16.10
C TYR A 281 7.81 -13.79 -17.08
N TYR A 282 8.24 -13.58 -18.33
CA TYR A 282 7.51 -12.82 -19.33
C TYR A 282 6.05 -13.26 -19.48
N PRO A 283 5.71 -14.54 -19.74
CA PRO A 283 4.31 -14.91 -19.97
C PRO A 283 3.43 -14.73 -18.73
N LYS A 284 3.99 -14.83 -17.52
CA LYS A 284 3.25 -14.63 -16.26
C LYS A 284 2.95 -13.16 -16.04
N PHE A 285 3.95 -12.30 -16.23
CA PHE A 285 3.78 -10.85 -16.17
C PHE A 285 2.83 -10.35 -17.25
N THR A 286 2.89 -10.88 -18.47
CA THR A 286 1.95 -10.50 -19.53
C THR A 286 0.52 -10.86 -19.14
N LEU A 287 0.27 -12.09 -18.69
CA LEU A 287 -1.09 -12.50 -18.31
C LEU A 287 -1.63 -11.70 -17.13
N VAL A 288 -0.88 -11.61 -16.03
CA VAL A 288 -1.35 -10.92 -14.83
C VAL A 288 -1.36 -9.39 -15.03
N GLY A 289 -0.44 -8.84 -15.82
CA GLY A 289 -0.41 -7.43 -16.18
C GLY A 289 -1.62 -7.01 -17.03
N LEU A 290 -2.03 -7.85 -18.00
CA LEU A 290 -3.26 -7.61 -18.76
C LEU A 290 -4.50 -7.67 -17.86
N LEU A 291 -4.56 -8.65 -16.95
CA LEU A 291 -5.63 -8.74 -15.95
C LEU A 291 -5.69 -7.50 -15.06
N PHE A 292 -4.54 -7.06 -14.55
CA PHE A 292 -4.43 -5.85 -13.75
C PHE A 292 -4.98 -4.64 -14.50
N ILE A 293 -4.47 -4.34 -15.69
CA ILE A 293 -4.90 -3.17 -16.47
C ILE A 293 -6.41 -3.19 -16.70
N LEU A 294 -6.95 -4.35 -17.08
CA LEU A 294 -8.37 -4.47 -17.41
C LEU A 294 -9.27 -4.38 -16.17
N VAL A 295 -8.91 -5.03 -15.06
CA VAL A 295 -9.68 -4.93 -13.79
C VAL A 295 -9.64 -3.51 -13.24
N THR A 296 -8.46 -2.87 -13.22
CA THR A 296 -8.31 -1.47 -12.79
C THR A 296 -9.14 -0.54 -13.66
N ALA A 297 -9.08 -0.70 -14.98
CA ALA A 297 -9.89 0.09 -15.91
C ALA A 297 -11.38 -0.11 -15.66
N LEU A 298 -11.86 -1.34 -15.46
CA LEU A 298 -13.27 -1.63 -15.19
C LEU A 298 -13.75 -1.00 -13.88
N ILE A 299 -13.01 -1.20 -12.78
CA ILE A 299 -13.39 -0.66 -11.46
C ILE A 299 -13.37 0.87 -11.49
N PHE A 300 -12.31 1.46 -12.05
CA PHE A 300 -12.17 2.90 -12.09
C PHE A 300 -13.20 3.55 -13.03
N TRP A 301 -13.44 2.97 -14.22
CA TRP A 301 -14.48 3.43 -15.13
C TRP A 301 -15.86 3.36 -14.47
N GLN A 302 -16.15 2.27 -13.76
CA GLN A 302 -17.40 2.14 -13.02
C GLN A 302 -17.54 3.23 -11.94
N ARG A 303 -16.51 3.49 -11.14
CA ARG A 303 -16.53 4.54 -10.11
C ARG A 303 -16.70 5.95 -10.71
N LEU A 304 -15.98 6.26 -11.78
CA LEU A 304 -16.10 7.55 -12.47
C LEU A 304 -17.50 7.76 -13.06
N GLN A 305 -18.10 6.72 -13.64
CA GLN A 305 -19.41 6.85 -14.25
C GLN A 305 -20.53 6.89 -13.20
N MET A 306 -20.41 6.16 -12.09
CA MET A 306 -21.32 6.31 -10.94
C MET A 306 -21.30 7.74 -10.41
N ARG A 307 -20.13 8.38 -10.34
CA ARG A 307 -20.00 9.80 -9.98
C ARG A 307 -20.71 10.74 -10.96
N SER A 308 -20.78 10.38 -12.25
CA SER A 308 -21.39 11.24 -13.27
C SER A 308 -22.89 10.99 -13.46
N ASP A 309 -23.37 9.78 -13.22
CA ASP A 309 -24.78 9.39 -13.37
C ASP A 309 -25.14 8.35 -12.28
N ALA A 310 -25.95 8.78 -11.31
CA ALA A 310 -26.40 7.96 -10.19
C ALA A 310 -27.24 6.75 -10.61
N ASN A 311 -27.83 6.78 -11.81
CA ASN A 311 -28.59 5.66 -12.37
C ASN A 311 -27.74 4.73 -13.24
N TYR A 312 -26.43 4.95 -13.33
CA TYR A 312 -25.58 4.19 -14.22
C TYR A 312 -25.56 2.71 -13.83
N GLN A 313 -26.12 1.87 -14.70
CA GLN A 313 -25.98 0.43 -14.63
C GLN A 313 -24.91 0.00 -15.62
N ALA A 314 -23.70 -0.24 -15.10
CA ALA A 314 -22.52 -0.51 -15.93
C ALA A 314 -22.71 -1.62 -16.97
N MET A 315 -23.49 -2.65 -16.63
CA MET A 315 -23.84 -3.66 -17.61
C MET A 315 -24.83 -3.13 -18.65
N HIS A 316 -25.92 -2.49 -18.29
CA HIS A 316 -26.98 -2.15 -19.25
C HIS A 316 -26.61 -0.98 -20.18
N ASP A 317 -25.91 0.03 -19.65
CA ASP A 317 -25.83 1.33 -20.32
C ASP A 317 -24.62 1.47 -21.27
N LEU A 318 -23.58 0.63 -21.11
CA LEU A 318 -22.41 0.63 -21.99
C LEU A 318 -22.11 -0.77 -22.57
N PRO A 319 -22.35 -1.02 -23.87
CA PRO A 319 -22.03 -2.31 -24.48
C PRO A 319 -20.51 -2.63 -24.43
N GLY A 320 -19.65 -1.61 -24.45
CA GLY A 320 -18.20 -1.77 -24.31
C GLY A 320 -17.78 -2.30 -22.92
N PHE A 321 -18.49 -1.89 -21.86
CA PHE A 321 -18.21 -2.36 -20.49
C PHE A 321 -18.48 -3.86 -20.36
N LYS A 322 -19.61 -4.36 -20.90
CA LYS A 322 -19.89 -5.80 -20.96
C LYS A 322 -18.77 -6.57 -21.66
N GLY A 323 -18.31 -6.07 -22.80
CA GLY A 323 -17.23 -6.70 -23.57
C GLY A 323 -15.92 -6.81 -22.79
N LEU A 324 -15.50 -5.72 -22.14
CA LEU A 324 -14.31 -5.70 -21.28
C LEU A 324 -14.46 -6.63 -20.08
N ALA A 325 -15.62 -6.64 -19.42
CA ALA A 325 -15.89 -7.53 -18.29
C ALA A 325 -15.80 -9.01 -18.69
N ILE A 326 -16.41 -9.39 -19.82
CA ILE A 326 -16.32 -10.75 -20.38
C ILE A 326 -14.86 -11.09 -20.69
N GLY A 327 -14.10 -10.18 -21.31
CA GLY A 327 -12.68 -10.35 -21.58
C GLY A 327 -11.87 -10.61 -20.31
N GLY A 328 -12.16 -9.88 -19.22
CA GLY A 328 -11.54 -10.10 -17.91
C GLY A 328 -11.85 -11.44 -17.31
N ILE A 329 -13.10 -11.88 -17.37
CA ILE A 329 -13.51 -13.22 -16.91
C ILE A 329 -12.75 -14.30 -17.69
N VAL A 330 -12.65 -14.18 -19.02
CA VAL A 330 -11.92 -15.13 -19.87
C VAL A 330 -10.44 -15.19 -19.50
N LEU A 331 -9.77 -14.04 -19.36
CA LEU A 331 -8.37 -13.97 -18.92
C LEU A 331 -8.18 -14.58 -17.52
N PHE A 332 -9.14 -14.36 -16.61
CA PHE A 332 -9.09 -14.91 -15.27
C PHE A 332 -9.26 -16.44 -15.29
N CYS A 333 -10.14 -16.97 -16.15
CA CYS A 333 -10.25 -18.41 -16.37
C CYS A 333 -8.93 -19.01 -16.88
N PHE A 334 -8.26 -18.36 -17.84
CA PHE A 334 -6.93 -18.79 -18.29
C PHE A 334 -5.89 -18.77 -17.15
N TYR A 335 -5.92 -17.75 -16.30
CA TYR A 335 -5.08 -17.70 -15.11
C TYR A 335 -5.34 -18.88 -14.17
N ILE A 336 -6.60 -19.18 -13.84
CA ILE A 336 -6.95 -20.30 -12.96
C ILE A 336 -6.51 -21.64 -13.57
N LEU A 337 -6.73 -21.85 -14.86
CA LEU A 337 -6.27 -23.06 -15.56
C LEU A 337 -4.75 -23.21 -15.50
N TRP A 338 -3.99 -22.13 -15.69
CA TRP A 338 -2.55 -22.16 -15.54
C TRP A 338 -2.15 -22.43 -14.08
N LEU A 339 -2.79 -21.78 -13.11
CA LEU A 339 -2.50 -22.00 -11.69
C LEU A 339 -2.72 -23.47 -11.31
N ILE A 340 -3.82 -24.09 -11.75
CA ILE A 340 -4.11 -25.52 -11.54
C ILE A 340 -3.04 -26.39 -12.20
N TYR A 341 -2.65 -26.07 -13.45
CA TYR A 341 -1.58 -26.78 -14.15
C TYR A 341 -0.25 -26.68 -13.39
N ALA A 342 0.15 -25.49 -12.96
CA ALA A 342 1.38 -25.26 -12.20
C ALA A 342 1.36 -26.04 -10.87
N CYS A 343 0.23 -26.01 -10.18
CA CYS A 343 -0.02 -26.76 -8.96
C CYS A 343 0.13 -28.28 -9.18
N PHE A 344 -0.57 -28.84 -10.18
CA PHE A 344 -0.49 -30.28 -10.50
C PHE A 344 0.93 -30.71 -10.88
N ARG A 345 1.65 -29.88 -11.65
CA ARG A 345 3.05 -30.13 -12.00
C ARG A 345 3.96 -30.07 -10.77
N ALA A 346 3.73 -29.13 -9.85
CA ALA A 346 4.47 -29.05 -8.58
C ALA A 346 4.22 -30.30 -7.71
N PHE A 347 2.97 -30.78 -7.64
CA PHE A 347 2.63 -32.04 -6.97
C PHE A 347 3.38 -33.24 -7.55
N ARG A 348 3.57 -33.31 -8.88
CA ARG A 348 4.34 -34.40 -9.50
C ARG A 348 5.84 -34.28 -9.20
N ALA A 349 6.38 -33.07 -9.17
CA ALA A 349 7.79 -32.81 -8.87
C ALA A 349 8.14 -32.97 -7.37
N ARG A 350 7.14 -32.93 -6.48
CA ARG A 350 7.33 -32.94 -5.02
C ARG A 350 8.24 -34.04 -4.51
N ASN A 351 8.18 -35.24 -5.11
CA ASN A 351 8.88 -36.40 -4.58
C ASN A 351 10.39 -36.37 -4.78
N GLN A 352 10.86 -35.55 -5.73
CA GLN A 352 12.27 -35.44 -6.10
C GLN A 352 13.01 -34.32 -5.37
N GLN A 353 12.32 -33.51 -4.57
CA GLN A 353 12.89 -32.31 -3.96
C GLN A 353 12.92 -32.40 -2.43
N ASN A 354 14.00 -31.93 -1.80
CA ASN A 354 14.12 -31.81 -0.33
C ASN A 354 13.18 -30.75 0.29
N ARG A 355 12.32 -30.12 -0.51
CA ARG A 355 11.44 -29.00 -0.14
C ARG A 355 9.97 -29.40 0.03
N LYS A 356 9.69 -30.68 0.30
CA LYS A 356 8.31 -31.22 0.43
C LYS A 356 7.49 -30.48 1.51
N LYS A 357 8.09 -30.22 2.67
CA LYS A 357 7.40 -29.55 3.79
C LYS A 357 7.01 -28.12 3.46
N THR A 358 7.92 -27.37 2.84
CA THR A 358 7.69 -26.02 2.34
C THR A 358 6.53 -26.01 1.35
N PHE A 359 6.53 -26.93 0.39
CA PHE A 359 5.47 -27.06 -0.60
C PHE A 359 4.10 -27.33 0.04
N TYR A 360 3.97 -28.34 0.89
CA TYR A 360 2.68 -28.66 1.51
C TYR A 360 2.18 -27.54 2.42
N THR A 361 3.05 -26.95 3.23
CA THR A 361 2.69 -25.82 4.10
C THR A 361 2.17 -24.64 3.27
N PHE A 362 2.90 -24.27 2.23
CA PHE A 362 2.48 -23.20 1.30
C PHE A 362 1.16 -23.53 0.60
N PHE A 363 1.01 -24.78 0.11
CA PHE A 363 -0.21 -25.25 -0.56
C PHE A 363 -1.42 -25.16 0.37
N PHE A 364 -1.33 -25.65 1.61
CA PHE A 364 -2.44 -25.60 2.55
C PHE A 364 -2.79 -24.18 2.98
N ILE A 365 -1.81 -23.31 3.23
CA ILE A 365 -2.05 -21.90 3.57
C ILE A 365 -2.72 -21.16 2.39
N THR A 366 -2.26 -21.41 1.17
CA THR A 366 -2.83 -20.81 -0.05
C THR A 366 -4.22 -21.37 -0.36
N LEU A 367 -4.44 -22.67 -0.17
CA LEU A 367 -5.74 -23.30 -0.31
C LEU A 367 -6.75 -22.71 0.69
N LEU A 368 -6.32 -22.50 1.94
CA LEU A 368 -7.15 -21.89 2.97
C LEU A 368 -7.55 -20.46 2.57
N LEU A 369 -6.61 -19.64 2.10
CA LEU A 369 -6.94 -18.30 1.58
C LEU A 369 -7.88 -18.37 0.36
N ALA A 370 -7.67 -19.30 -0.57
CA ALA A 370 -8.54 -19.46 -1.74
C ALA A 370 -9.98 -19.83 -1.36
N ILE A 371 -10.17 -20.72 -0.38
CA ILE A 371 -11.49 -21.06 0.16
C ILE A 371 -12.14 -19.83 0.80
N LEU A 372 -11.38 -19.07 1.60
CA LEU A 372 -11.88 -17.84 2.22
C LEU A 372 -12.23 -16.77 1.19
N LEU A 373 -11.49 -16.64 0.09
CA LEU A 373 -11.82 -15.73 -1.01
C LEU A 373 -13.12 -16.12 -1.71
N ILE A 374 -13.34 -17.42 -1.96
CA ILE A 374 -14.60 -17.92 -2.54
C ILE A 374 -15.75 -17.65 -1.58
N ALA A 375 -15.55 -17.94 -0.28
CA ALA A 375 -16.56 -17.67 0.75
C ALA A 375 -16.87 -16.18 0.84
N TYR A 376 -15.85 -15.32 0.86
CA TYR A 376 -15.96 -13.87 0.82
C TYR A 376 -16.83 -13.48 -0.38
N VAL A 377 -16.40 -13.71 -1.62
CA VAL A 377 -17.19 -13.39 -2.83
C VAL A 377 -18.62 -13.92 -2.76
N GLY A 378 -18.82 -15.16 -2.31
CA GLY A 378 -20.14 -15.76 -2.15
C GLY A 378 -21.04 -15.01 -1.16
N THR A 379 -20.50 -14.61 -0.01
CA THR A 379 -21.24 -13.81 0.96
C THR A 379 -21.60 -12.42 0.42
N GLY A 380 -20.90 -11.90 -0.58
CA GLY A 380 -21.15 -10.57 -1.17
C GLY A 380 -22.30 -10.55 -2.16
N MET A 381 -22.69 -11.74 -2.63
CA MET A 381 -23.89 -11.95 -3.43
C MET A 381 -25.16 -11.99 -2.56
N ILE A 382 -25.01 -12.12 -1.24
CA ILE A 382 -26.12 -12.06 -0.30
C ILE A 382 -26.48 -10.59 -0.09
N LYS A 383 -27.75 -10.25 -0.31
CA LYS A 383 -28.28 -8.89 -0.19
C LYS A 383 -27.85 -8.25 1.14
N ASP A 384 -27.42 -7.00 1.09
CA ASP A 384 -27.04 -6.14 2.23
C ASP A 384 -25.82 -6.61 3.05
N THR A 385 -25.22 -7.76 2.72
CA THR A 385 -24.03 -8.26 3.44
C THR A 385 -22.79 -7.43 3.12
N ASN A 386 -22.67 -6.95 1.88
CA ASN A 386 -21.63 -6.02 1.45
C ASN A 386 -21.77 -4.62 2.10
N LYS A 387 -22.92 -4.31 2.72
CA LYS A 387 -23.19 -3.11 3.51
C LYS A 387 -22.92 -3.31 5.00
N SER A 388 -22.17 -4.36 5.39
CA SER A 388 -21.81 -4.65 6.79
C SER A 388 -20.36 -4.26 7.11
N PRO A 389 -20.03 -3.76 8.31
CA PRO A 389 -18.64 -3.52 8.72
C PRO A 389 -17.83 -4.80 8.83
N MET A 390 -18.49 -5.91 9.15
CA MET A 390 -17.92 -7.27 9.18
C MET A 390 -17.29 -7.63 7.85
N TRP A 391 -17.98 -7.32 6.75
CA TRP A 391 -17.49 -7.59 5.41
C TRP A 391 -16.17 -6.85 5.14
N VAL A 392 -16.15 -5.54 5.41
CA VAL A 392 -14.96 -4.70 5.20
C VAL A 392 -13.80 -5.19 6.06
N LEU A 393 -14.01 -5.41 7.36
CA LEU A 393 -12.95 -5.75 8.29
C LEU A 393 -12.38 -7.16 8.06
N SER A 394 -13.24 -8.10 7.68
CA SER A 394 -12.82 -9.45 7.31
C SER A 394 -11.94 -9.48 6.05
N SER A 395 -12.17 -8.57 5.10
CA SER A 395 -11.34 -8.45 3.89
C SER A 395 -9.89 -8.07 4.23
N TYR A 396 -9.69 -7.06 5.08
CA TYR A 396 -8.36 -6.66 5.55
C TYR A 396 -7.69 -7.78 6.34
N ALA A 397 -8.41 -8.40 7.28
CA ALA A 397 -7.87 -9.48 8.10
C ALA A 397 -7.41 -10.68 7.29
N MET A 398 -8.17 -11.06 6.25
CA MET A 398 -7.87 -12.21 5.41
C MET A 398 -6.49 -12.09 4.74
N PHE A 399 -6.21 -10.96 4.08
CA PHE A 399 -4.94 -10.76 3.38
C PHE A 399 -3.78 -10.48 4.32
N ASN A 400 -3.98 -9.65 5.35
CA ASN A 400 -2.91 -9.33 6.31
C ASN A 400 -2.41 -10.57 7.03
N PHE A 401 -3.32 -11.43 7.48
CA PHE A 401 -2.93 -12.65 8.17
C PHE A 401 -2.32 -13.69 7.23
N TYR A 402 -2.78 -13.78 5.98
CA TYR A 402 -2.14 -14.64 4.99
C TYR A 402 -0.66 -14.28 4.82
N VAL A 403 -0.34 -12.99 4.62
CA VAL A 403 1.04 -12.54 4.51
C VAL A 403 1.82 -12.75 5.80
N LEU A 404 1.21 -12.53 6.98
CA LEU A 404 1.80 -12.84 8.28
C LEU A 404 2.22 -14.32 8.38
N MET A 405 1.35 -15.25 7.96
CA MET A 405 1.70 -16.68 7.96
C MET A 405 2.87 -16.97 7.03
N LEU A 406 2.90 -16.36 5.83
CA LEU A 406 4.01 -16.54 4.90
C LEU A 406 5.33 -16.02 5.48
N ILE A 407 5.32 -14.86 6.14
CA ILE A 407 6.49 -14.32 6.85
C ILE A 407 7.01 -15.35 7.85
N PHE A 408 6.13 -15.93 8.67
CA PHE A 408 6.54 -16.91 9.67
C PHE A 408 7.08 -18.21 9.05
N VAL A 409 6.53 -18.64 7.92
CA VAL A 409 6.95 -19.85 7.18
C VAL A 409 8.29 -19.67 6.49
N PHE A 410 8.51 -18.52 5.85
CA PHE A 410 9.69 -18.24 5.02
C PHE A 410 10.81 -17.47 5.75
N LEU A 411 10.64 -17.19 7.04
CA LEU A 411 11.69 -16.61 7.87
C LEU A 411 12.95 -17.52 7.87
N PRO A 412 14.17 -16.96 7.79
CA PRO A 412 15.39 -17.75 7.94
C PRO A 412 15.49 -18.37 9.35
N THR A 413 16.10 -19.56 9.46
CA THR A 413 16.42 -20.17 10.77
C THR A 413 17.54 -19.41 11.48
N GLN A 414 17.61 -19.53 12.81
CA GLN A 414 18.69 -18.94 13.62
C GLN A 414 20.06 -19.48 13.18
N GLU A 415 20.19 -20.80 12.97
CA GLU A 415 21.42 -21.43 12.48
C GLU A 415 22.01 -20.75 11.23
N VAL A 416 21.16 -20.39 10.26
CA VAL A 416 21.62 -19.75 9.02
C VAL A 416 22.07 -18.32 9.28
N ARG A 417 21.40 -17.61 10.19
CA ARG A 417 21.79 -16.26 10.59
C ARG A 417 23.16 -16.27 11.27
N ASP A 418 23.37 -17.17 12.22
CA ASP A 418 24.60 -17.25 12.99
C ASP A 418 25.81 -17.60 12.11
N ILE A 419 25.61 -18.48 11.10
CA ILE A 419 26.64 -18.80 10.10
C ILE A 419 26.99 -17.60 9.23
N VAL A 420 25.99 -16.81 8.82
CA VAL A 420 26.24 -15.62 8.00
C VAL A 420 26.92 -14.54 8.83
N GLU A 421 26.51 -14.32 10.07
CA GLU A 421 27.15 -13.36 10.99
C GLU A 421 28.62 -13.72 11.25
N THR A 422 28.90 -14.99 11.61
CA THR A 422 30.28 -15.45 11.77
C THR A 422 31.10 -15.45 10.48
N GLY A 423 30.46 -15.62 9.32
CA GLY A 423 31.11 -15.52 8.01
C GLY A 423 31.48 -14.09 7.63
N VAL A 424 30.61 -13.12 7.94
CA VAL A 424 30.87 -11.69 7.74
C VAL A 424 31.99 -11.22 8.68
N GLN A 425 31.92 -11.60 9.95
CA GLN A 425 32.93 -11.22 10.93
C GLN A 425 34.34 -11.73 10.55
N LYS A 426 34.44 -12.96 10.03
CA LYS A 426 35.72 -13.49 9.51
C LYS A 426 36.27 -12.74 8.30
N LEU A 427 35.42 -12.11 7.49
CA LEU A 427 35.87 -11.32 6.34
C LEU A 427 36.32 -9.92 6.80
N GLU A 428 35.62 -9.32 7.76
CA GLU A 428 36.02 -8.07 8.41
C GLU A 428 37.37 -8.24 9.13
N ASP A 429 37.55 -9.32 9.90
CA ASP A 429 38.82 -9.66 10.56
C ASP A 429 39.97 -9.81 9.52
N GLN A 430 39.69 -10.40 8.35
CA GLN A 430 40.68 -10.58 7.27
C GLN A 430 41.04 -9.26 6.55
N GLU A 431 40.08 -8.36 6.38
CA GLU A 431 40.33 -7.02 5.82
C GLU A 431 41.12 -6.15 6.80
N GLU A 432 40.85 -6.26 8.10
CA GLU A 432 41.60 -5.56 9.16
C GLU A 432 43.05 -6.07 9.27
N ASP A 433 43.26 -7.40 9.23
CA ASP A 433 44.59 -8.01 9.18
C ASP A 433 45.39 -7.57 7.93
N GLN A 434 44.73 -7.45 6.77
CA GLN A 434 45.38 -6.96 5.54
C GLN A 434 45.77 -5.48 5.65
N GLN A 435 44.92 -4.63 6.22
CA GLN A 435 45.25 -3.22 6.44
C GLN A 435 46.43 -3.04 7.41
N ILE A 436 46.48 -3.82 8.49
CA ILE A 436 47.61 -3.78 9.43
C ILE A 436 48.92 -4.18 8.72
N GLN A 437 48.86 -5.20 7.86
CA GLN A 437 50.02 -5.67 7.12
C GLN A 437 50.50 -4.64 6.07
N ASP A 438 49.58 -3.94 5.41
CA ASP A 438 49.89 -2.86 4.48
C ASP A 438 50.50 -1.63 5.20
N ASP A 439 50.00 -1.27 6.38
CA ASP A 439 50.54 -0.20 7.22
C ASP A 439 51.95 -0.53 7.77
N GLU A 440 52.20 -1.78 8.16
CA GLU A 440 53.54 -2.24 8.56
C GLU A 440 54.53 -2.22 7.38
N ASN A 441 54.10 -2.62 6.19
CA ASN A 441 54.92 -2.54 4.98
C ASN A 441 55.25 -1.08 4.64
N LEU A 442 54.28 -0.17 4.74
CA LEU A 442 54.49 1.26 4.52
C LEU A 442 55.46 1.86 5.54
N LYS A 443 55.37 1.51 6.82
CA LYS A 443 56.33 1.94 7.85
C LYS A 443 57.74 1.42 7.58
N ASN A 444 57.87 0.17 7.15
CA ASN A 444 59.18 -0.42 6.84
C ASN A 444 59.82 0.23 5.60
N ASP A 445 59.01 0.65 4.63
CA ASP A 445 59.49 1.38 3.45
C ASP A 445 59.91 2.82 3.82
N ILE A 446 59.18 3.50 4.70
CA ILE A 446 59.57 4.82 5.25
C ILE A 446 60.88 4.71 6.06
N PHE A 447 61.01 3.71 6.94
CA PHE A 447 62.24 3.48 7.71
C PHE A 447 63.45 3.14 6.83
N LYS A 448 63.26 2.46 5.70
CA LYS A 448 64.33 2.24 4.72
C LYS A 448 64.74 3.52 4.00
N GLN A 449 63.80 4.44 3.79
CA GLN A 449 64.06 5.72 3.13
C GLN A 449 64.80 6.69 4.08
N ASP A 450 64.42 6.73 5.35
CA ASP A 450 65.10 7.54 6.38
C ASP A 450 66.44 6.91 6.83
N GLY A 451 66.58 5.58 6.75
CA GLY A 451 67.85 4.89 7.02
C GLY A 451 68.92 5.06 5.92
N LEU A 452 68.54 5.53 4.74
CA LEU A 452 69.45 5.86 3.63
C LEU A 452 70.01 7.29 3.71
N GLU A 453 69.45 8.18 4.54
CA GLU A 453 70.01 9.52 4.77
C GLU A 453 71.03 9.58 5.94
N LEU A 454 71.23 8.49 6.68
CA LEU A 454 72.22 8.43 7.78
C LEU A 454 73.53 7.70 7.43
N SER A 455 73.73 7.30 6.17
CA SER A 455 75.04 6.82 5.67
C SER A 455 75.83 7.89 4.90
N ASP A 456 75.18 8.95 4.42
CA ASP A 456 75.81 9.96 3.55
C ASP A 456 76.27 11.23 4.30
N ILE A 457 76.07 11.31 5.62
CA ILE A 457 76.51 12.45 6.45
C ILE A 457 77.89 12.21 7.11
N ASN A 458 78.41 10.98 7.11
CA ASN A 458 79.74 10.68 7.67
C ASN A 458 80.92 10.84 6.68
N GLU A 459 80.67 11.28 5.44
CA GLU A 459 81.74 11.42 4.42
C GLU A 459 81.98 12.85 3.91
N LEU A 460 81.32 13.87 4.48
CA LEU A 460 81.48 15.26 4.04
C LEU A 460 81.43 16.26 5.21
N LYS A 461 82.39 16.17 6.15
CA LYS A 461 82.80 17.30 7.01
C LYS A 461 84.10 17.01 7.79
N SER A 462 85.19 16.78 7.07
CA SER A 462 86.55 17.06 7.59
C SER A 462 87.58 17.14 6.46
N ASN A 463 87.52 18.23 5.69
CA ASN A 463 88.68 18.77 4.99
C ASN A 463 88.44 20.26 4.76
N ASP A 464 88.53 21.05 5.82
CA ASP A 464 88.91 22.46 5.69
C ASP A 464 89.79 22.86 6.88
N GLU A 465 90.99 23.31 6.50
CA GLU A 465 91.88 24.29 7.14
C GLU A 465 92.45 23.98 8.54
N LYS A 466 93.72 23.53 8.64
CA LYS A 466 94.94 24.36 8.70
C LYS A 466 94.83 25.62 9.59
N ASN A 467 95.30 25.52 10.85
CA ASN A 467 96.55 26.17 11.31
C ASN A 467 96.77 26.01 12.83
N SER A 468 98.03 25.68 13.17
CA SER A 468 98.88 26.07 14.34
C SER A 468 98.22 26.28 15.73
N HIS A 469 98.73 25.84 16.88
CA HIS A 469 100.09 25.67 17.38
C HIS A 469 100.02 24.89 18.73
N HIS A 470 101.12 24.23 19.11
CA HIS A 470 101.72 24.07 20.46
C HIS A 470 100.93 24.59 21.68
N GLU A 471 100.94 24.01 22.88
CA GLU A 471 101.69 22.99 23.64
C GLU A 471 100.91 22.90 24.97
N SER A 472 100.64 21.76 25.61
CA SER A 472 101.42 21.19 26.73
C SER A 472 100.44 20.69 27.81
N ASP A 473 100.77 19.51 28.33
CA ASP A 473 100.66 19.00 29.70
C ASP A 473 99.32 18.79 30.43
N ASN A 474 99.19 17.52 30.83
CA ASN A 474 98.89 16.99 32.17
C ASN A 474 97.46 16.84 32.70
N ASP A 475 97.24 15.57 33.07
CA ASP A 475 96.72 15.04 34.34
C ASP A 475 95.24 15.20 34.72
N ASN A 476 94.69 14.01 34.91
CA ASN A 476 93.95 13.56 36.09
C ASN A 476 92.46 13.91 36.29
N ASP A 477 91.79 12.79 36.60
CA ASP A 477 90.86 12.58 37.70
C ASP A 477 89.42 13.08 37.59
N ASN A 478 88.56 12.05 37.71
CA ASN A 478 87.51 11.93 38.70
C ASN A 478 86.12 12.52 38.45
N ASP A 479 85.20 11.57 38.54
CA ASP A 479 84.09 11.52 39.48
C ASP A 479 82.84 12.37 39.20
N ASN A 480 81.77 11.58 39.20
CA ASN A 480 80.60 11.73 40.06
C ASN A 480 79.42 12.57 39.58
N ASP A 481 78.34 11.78 39.46
CA ASP A 481 77.13 11.89 40.28
C ASP A 481 76.11 12.98 39.96
N ASN A 482 74.88 12.47 39.96
CA ASN A 482 73.70 13.06 40.57
C ASN A 482 73.13 14.30 39.88
N ASP A 483 71.84 14.58 39.93
CA ASP A 483 70.62 13.91 40.37
C ASP A 483 69.53 14.93 40.00
N ASN A 484 68.27 14.49 40.12
CA ASN A 484 67.14 15.30 40.56
C ASN A 484 66.44 16.28 39.60
N ASP A 485 65.17 15.90 39.38
CA ASP A 485 63.98 16.62 39.85
C ASP A 485 63.81 18.10 39.50
N ASN A 486 62.68 18.39 38.84
CA ASN A 486 61.49 19.00 39.46
C ASN A 486 60.65 19.77 38.42
N ASP A 487 59.35 19.44 38.43
CA ASP A 487 58.22 20.35 38.66
C ASP A 487 58.34 21.82 38.22
N ASN A 488 57.41 22.27 37.37
CA ASN A 488 56.25 23.07 37.80
C ASN A 488 55.55 23.79 36.63
N ASP A 489 54.22 23.70 36.66
CA ASP A 489 53.20 24.77 36.59
C ASP A 489 53.50 26.08 35.82
N ASN A 490 52.60 26.45 34.90
CA ASN A 490 51.57 27.49 35.13
C ASN A 490 50.90 27.98 33.83
N ASP A 491 49.57 27.90 33.82
CA ASP A 491 48.57 28.97 33.66
C ASP A 491 48.74 30.17 32.68
N ASN A 492 47.57 30.48 32.11
CA ASN A 492 46.97 31.79 31.76
C ASN A 492 47.01 32.31 30.31
N ASP A 493 45.84 32.18 29.67
CA ASP A 493 44.87 33.26 29.34
C ASP A 493 45.21 34.43 28.39
N ASN A 494 44.21 34.64 27.53
CA ASN A 494 43.68 35.88 26.92
C ASN A 494 44.11 36.32 25.51
N ASP A 495 43.13 36.20 24.61
CA ASP A 495 42.53 37.22 23.71
C ASP A 495 43.42 38.03 22.76
N ILE A 496 43.03 38.03 21.47
CA ILE A 496 42.50 39.23 20.76
C ILE A 496 42.07 38.86 19.32
N GLU A 497 40.89 39.35 18.96
CA GLU A 497 40.26 39.35 17.63
C GLU A 497 41.07 40.09 16.55
N SER A 498 40.96 39.65 15.28
CA SER A 498 40.23 40.38 14.21
C SER A 498 40.69 40.03 12.79
N LEU A 499 39.75 40.19 11.84
CA LEU A 499 39.87 40.33 10.38
C LEU A 499 39.98 39.07 9.51
N ASN A 500 38.84 38.63 8.95
CA ASN A 500 38.51 38.96 7.54
C ASN A 500 37.15 38.38 7.12
N ALA A 501 36.23 39.29 6.82
CA ALA A 501 35.01 39.03 6.06
C ALA A 501 35.28 39.34 4.58
N ASN A 502 34.99 38.40 3.67
CA ASN A 502 34.66 38.64 2.26
C ASN A 502 34.40 37.28 1.57
N ASN A 503 33.13 36.99 1.24
CA ASN A 503 32.67 36.22 0.06
C ASN A 503 31.33 35.51 0.30
N ILE A 504 30.24 36.25 0.50
CA ILE A 504 28.89 35.72 0.21
C ILE A 504 28.03 36.91 -0.24
N ASP A 505 27.99 37.23 -1.54
CA ASP A 505 26.93 38.08 -2.12
C ASP A 505 26.93 38.13 -3.67
N GLN A 506 26.91 36.98 -4.37
CA GLN A 506 26.68 36.98 -5.82
C GLN A 506 25.68 35.95 -6.41
N GLU A 507 24.93 35.20 -5.61
CA GLU A 507 23.96 34.21 -6.17
C GLU A 507 22.47 34.53 -5.98
N LYS A 508 22.09 35.72 -5.51
CA LYS A 508 20.67 36.08 -5.27
C LYS A 508 20.02 37.05 -6.28
N LYS A 509 20.58 37.24 -7.48
CA LYS A 509 20.02 38.17 -8.50
C LYS A 509 19.71 37.58 -9.88
N LYS A 510 19.43 36.28 -9.99
CA LYS A 510 19.05 35.64 -11.27
C LYS A 510 17.73 34.86 -11.31
N SER A 511 16.84 34.97 -10.30
CA SER A 511 15.55 34.23 -10.32
C SER A 511 14.29 35.09 -10.47
N ASN A 512 14.39 36.41 -10.69
CA ASN A 512 13.22 37.29 -10.87
C ASN A 512 13.23 37.96 -12.24
N GLN A 513 13.02 37.19 -13.32
CA GLN A 513 12.62 37.76 -14.61
C GLN A 513 12.06 36.76 -15.64
N ASN A 514 11.34 35.71 -15.23
CA ASN A 514 10.62 34.84 -16.17
C ASN A 514 9.32 34.29 -15.53
N SER A 515 8.30 35.13 -15.43
CA SER A 515 6.91 34.70 -15.18
C SER A 515 5.92 35.83 -15.47
N LEU A 516 5.88 36.26 -16.74
CA LEU A 516 4.83 37.11 -17.30
C LEU A 516 4.87 36.96 -18.83
N GLN A 517 4.23 35.92 -19.36
CA GLN A 517 3.60 35.85 -20.70
C GLN A 517 3.27 34.39 -21.10
N SER A 518 1.98 34.14 -21.34
CA SER A 518 1.30 33.06 -22.11
C SER A 518 0.02 32.68 -21.36
N ASP A 519 -1.08 33.40 -21.54
CA ASP A 519 -2.02 33.45 -22.68
C ASP A 519 -2.78 32.14 -22.93
N GLU A 520 -4.10 32.27 -22.74
CA GLU A 520 -5.20 31.75 -23.57
C GLU A 520 -5.04 30.38 -24.24
N PHE A 521 -5.80 29.38 -23.76
CA PHE A 521 -6.75 28.57 -24.54
C PHE A 521 -7.70 27.79 -23.63
#